data_AF-A0A7W6CNZ9-F1
#
_entry.id   AF-A0A7W6CNZ9-F1
#
_cell.length_a   1.000
_cell.length_b   1.000
_cell.length_c   1.000
_cell.angle_alpha   90.00
_cell.angle_beta   90.00
_cell.angle_gamma   90.00
#
_symmetry.space_group_name_H-M   'P 1'
#
loop_
_entity.id
_entity.type
_entity.pdbx_description
1 polymer ?
#
loop_
_entity_poly.entity_id
_entity_poly.type
_entity_poly.pdbx_seq_one_letter_code
_entity_poly.pdbx_strand_id
1 'polypeptide(L)'
;MDTAMGHGARFVSKVPANALGDKARAALAGAGVDVQHFVRGEGRMGLYFLEVGGSLRPSAITYDRAGSAFATARAEEFDFAAALQGASLFHISGITAALGPGGVDLARAGIRAARAAGVPVSFDCNFREKLWGAWASNPR
;
A
#
# COMPACT_ATOMS: atom_id res chain seq x y z
N MET A 1 10.37 2.32 -6.58
CA MET A 1 11.27 3.29 -7.21
C MET A 1 10.55 4.63 -7.29
N ASP A 2 11.28 5.73 -7.29
CA ASP A 2 10.76 7.08 -7.09
C ASP A 2 10.87 7.87 -8.40
N THR A 3 9.74 8.38 -8.89
CA THR A 3 9.66 9.15 -10.14
C THR A 3 10.34 10.51 -10.02
N ALA A 4 10.42 11.08 -8.81
CA ALA A 4 11.12 12.34 -8.55
C ALA A 4 12.65 12.22 -8.76
N MET A 5 13.19 11.00 -8.67
CA MET A 5 14.61 10.70 -8.91
C MET A 5 14.88 10.16 -10.32
N GLY A 6 13.93 10.29 -11.26
CA GLY A 6 14.07 9.85 -12.65
C GLY A 6 13.92 8.35 -12.88
N HIS A 7 13.46 7.58 -11.89
CA HIS A 7 13.20 6.15 -12.05
C HIS A 7 11.74 5.88 -12.39
N GLY A 8 11.49 4.89 -13.26
CA GLY A 8 10.14 4.39 -13.48
C GLY A 8 9.57 3.77 -12.20
N ALA A 9 8.31 4.09 -11.88
CA ALA A 9 7.61 3.55 -10.72
C ALA A 9 6.24 3.00 -11.11
N ARG A 10 5.91 1.82 -10.60
CA ARG A 10 4.58 1.23 -10.67
C ARG A 10 4.03 1.11 -9.26
N PHE A 11 2.73 1.33 -9.09
CA PHE A 11 2.07 1.17 -7.80
C PHE A 11 0.96 0.13 -7.87
N VAL A 12 1.07 -0.89 -7.02
CA VAL A 12 0.11 -1.99 -6.90
C VAL A 12 -0.75 -1.75 -5.67
N SER A 13 -2.04 -1.52 -5.86
CA SER A 13 -2.97 -1.29 -4.76
C SER A 13 -4.43 -1.50 -5.18
N LYS A 14 -5.35 -1.43 -4.24
CA LYS A 14 -6.79 -1.51 -4.48
C LYS A 14 -7.45 -0.23 -4.01
N VAL A 15 -8.28 0.36 -4.87
CA VAL A 15 -9.06 1.56 -4.54
C VAL A 15 -10.54 1.33 -4.84
N PRO A 16 -11.45 2.02 -4.11
CA PRO A 16 -12.86 1.93 -4.41
C PRO A 16 -13.17 2.47 -5.81
N ALA A 17 -14.19 1.91 -6.45
CA ALA A 17 -14.69 2.35 -7.75
C ALA A 17 -15.55 3.62 -7.64
N ASN A 18 -15.00 4.69 -7.06
CA ASN A 18 -15.67 5.97 -6.85
C ASN A 18 -14.71 7.15 -7.05
N ALA A 19 -15.25 8.37 -6.93
CA ALA A 19 -14.51 9.61 -7.17
C ALA A 19 -13.24 9.77 -6.30
N LEU A 20 -13.22 9.24 -5.07
CA LEU A 20 -12.02 9.28 -4.24
C LEU A 20 -10.94 8.33 -4.77
N GLY A 21 -11.34 7.14 -5.22
CA GLY A 21 -10.45 6.20 -5.91
C GLY A 21 -9.88 6.75 -7.20
N ASP A 22 -10.70 7.45 -7.98
CA ASP A 22 -10.28 8.12 -9.22
C ASP A 22 -9.28 9.23 -8.94
N LYS A 23 -9.57 10.07 -7.93
CA LYS A 23 -8.68 11.16 -7.53
C LYS A 23 -7.32 10.65 -7.05
N ALA A 24 -7.30 9.57 -6.27
CA ALA A 24 -6.04 8.96 -5.82
C ALA A 24 -5.20 8.42 -6.99
N ARG A 25 -5.82 7.72 -7.94
CA ARG A 25 -5.13 7.23 -9.15
C ARG A 25 -4.63 8.37 -10.02
N ALA A 26 -5.45 9.39 -10.25
CA ALA A 26 -5.09 10.56 -11.03
C ALA A 26 -3.92 11.33 -10.42
N ALA A 27 -3.88 11.48 -9.09
CA ALA A 27 -2.77 12.13 -8.39
C ALA A 27 -1.44 11.39 -8.59
N LEU A 28 -1.45 10.06 -8.52
CA LEU A 28 -0.26 9.24 -8.77
C LEU A 28 0.16 9.28 -10.24
N ALA A 29 -0.79 9.18 -11.18
CA ALA A 29 -0.51 9.30 -12.60
C ALA A 29 0.08 10.68 -12.94
N GLY A 30 -0.43 11.75 -12.35
CA GLY A 30 0.12 13.11 -12.50
C GLY A 30 1.54 13.26 -11.95
N ALA A 31 1.95 12.40 -11.01
CA ALA A 31 3.31 12.30 -10.51
C ALA A 31 4.21 11.36 -11.34
N GLY A 32 3.73 10.87 -12.50
CA GLY A 32 4.46 9.97 -13.38
C GLY A 32 4.49 8.51 -12.93
N VAL A 33 3.69 8.13 -11.93
CA VAL A 33 3.59 6.75 -11.46
C VAL A 33 2.65 5.97 -12.38
N ASP A 34 3.08 4.78 -12.80
CA ASP A 34 2.23 3.85 -13.52
C ASP A 34 1.18 3.24 -12.58
N VAL A 35 -0.08 3.49 -12.93
CA VAL A 35 -1.29 3.12 -12.19
C VAL A 35 -2.12 2.03 -12.89
N GLN A 36 -1.53 1.29 -13.83
CA GLN A 36 -2.19 0.19 -14.55
C GLN A 36 -2.53 -0.99 -13.62
N HIS A 37 -1.72 -1.22 -12.59
CA HIS A 37 -1.87 -2.34 -11.64
C HIS A 37 -2.73 -2.01 -10.41
N PHE A 38 -3.67 -1.06 -10.56
CA PHE A 38 -4.69 -0.79 -9.55
C PHE A 38 -5.88 -1.72 -9.72
N VAL A 39 -6.22 -2.45 -8.66
CA VAL A 39 -7.52 -3.13 -8.55
C VAL A 39 -8.60 -2.09 -8.25
N ARG A 40 -9.70 -2.17 -8.97
CA ARG A 40 -10.90 -1.36 -8.77
C ARG A 40 -11.99 -2.26 -8.22
N GLY A 41 -12.56 -1.90 -7.07
CA GLY A 41 -13.60 -2.72 -6.44
C GLY A 41 -14.51 -1.91 -5.53
N GLU A 42 -15.39 -2.61 -4.83
CA GLU A 42 -16.28 -1.98 -3.84
C GLU A 42 -15.55 -1.58 -2.56
N GLY A 43 -16.23 -0.80 -1.72
CA GLY A 43 -15.75 -0.36 -0.42
C GLY A 43 -15.44 1.13 -0.36
N ARG A 44 -14.53 1.51 0.55
CA ARG A 44 -14.21 2.91 0.85
C ARG A 44 -12.72 3.21 0.73
N MET A 45 -12.40 4.49 0.53
CA MET A 45 -11.01 4.96 0.56
C MET A 45 -10.54 5.04 2.00
N GLY A 46 -9.31 4.60 2.27
CA GLY A 46 -8.69 4.85 3.57
C GLY A 46 -8.28 6.32 3.68
N LEU A 47 -8.68 6.97 4.76
CA LEU A 47 -8.44 8.39 5.00
C LEU A 47 -7.59 8.58 6.26
N TYR A 48 -6.97 9.75 6.34
CA TYR A 48 -6.50 10.28 7.61
C TYR A 48 -6.72 11.79 7.61
N PHE A 49 -6.87 12.34 8.80
CA PHE A 49 -7.01 13.76 9.03
C PHE A 49 -5.75 14.25 9.74
N LEU A 50 -5.10 15.25 9.17
CA LEU A 50 -3.92 15.89 9.74
C LEU A 50 -4.32 17.22 10.35
N GLU A 51 -4.14 17.32 11.66
CA GLU A 51 -4.21 18.58 12.38
C GLU A 51 -2.79 19.13 12.45
N VAL A 52 -2.49 20.14 11.64
CA VAL A 52 -1.17 20.79 11.65
C VAL A 52 -0.99 21.49 12.99
N GLY A 53 0.09 21.14 13.69
CA GLY A 53 0.49 21.73 14.94
C GLY A 53 0.95 23.19 14.80
N GLY A 54 1.20 23.84 15.93
CA GLY A 54 1.69 25.22 15.96
C GLY A 54 2.36 25.55 17.28
N SER A 55 3.49 26.24 17.24
CA SER A 55 4.34 26.53 18.40
C SER A 55 4.65 25.25 19.17
N LEU A 56 4.22 25.14 20.43
CA LEU A 56 4.46 23.97 21.29
C LEU A 56 3.48 22.80 21.05
N ARG A 57 2.39 23.00 20.29
CA ARG A 57 1.42 21.92 20.02
C ARG A 57 1.91 21.08 18.83
N PRO A 58 2.16 19.78 19.01
CA PRO A 58 2.57 18.90 17.91
C PRO A 58 1.42 18.70 16.92
N SER A 59 1.75 18.33 15.67
CA SER A 59 0.76 17.86 14.72
C SER A 59 0.15 16.54 15.18
N ALA A 60 -1.15 16.37 14.96
CA ALA A 60 -1.87 15.16 15.29
C ALA A 60 -2.45 14.51 14.03
N ILE A 61 -2.46 13.17 14.00
CA ILE A 61 -3.03 12.40 12.90
C ILE A 61 -4.12 11.49 13.43
N THR A 62 -5.31 11.62 12.87
CA THR A 62 -6.45 10.73 13.11
C THR A 62 -6.66 9.85 11.89
N TYR A 63 -6.50 8.53 12.04
CA TYR A 63 -6.64 7.57 10.95
C TYR A 63 -8.07 7.05 10.84
N ASP A 64 -8.63 7.12 9.63
CA ASP A 64 -9.91 6.52 9.26
C ASP A 64 -9.71 5.59 8.05
N ARG A 65 -8.98 4.50 8.29
CA ARG A 65 -8.53 3.58 7.23
C ARG A 65 -8.97 2.14 7.39
N ALA A 66 -9.60 1.82 8.53
CA ALA A 66 -10.17 0.49 8.78
C ALA A 66 -11.27 0.20 7.76
N GLY A 67 -11.32 -1.06 7.28
CA GLY A 67 -12.30 -1.50 6.28
C GLY A 67 -12.17 -0.81 4.91
N SER A 68 -11.07 -0.12 4.63
CA SER A 68 -10.81 0.43 3.30
C SER A 68 -10.63 -0.67 2.26
N ALA A 69 -10.85 -0.33 0.98
CA ALA A 69 -10.77 -1.28 -0.12
C ALA A 69 -9.42 -2.02 -0.18
N PHE A 70 -8.31 -1.35 0.17
CA PHE A 70 -7.00 -1.99 0.28
C PHE A 70 -6.86 -2.85 1.56
N ALA A 71 -7.42 -2.40 2.69
CA ALA A 71 -7.35 -3.15 3.95
C ALA A 71 -8.12 -4.48 3.91
N THR A 72 -9.12 -4.59 3.04
CA THR A 72 -9.89 -5.82 2.80
C THR A 72 -9.51 -6.53 1.50
N ALA A 73 -8.43 -6.10 0.83
CA ALA A 73 -7.99 -6.70 -0.42
C ALA A 73 -7.44 -8.11 -0.18
N ARG A 74 -7.72 -9.01 -1.11
CA ARG A 74 -7.19 -10.37 -1.11
C ARG A 74 -6.07 -10.50 -2.13
N ALA A 75 -5.14 -11.41 -1.86
CA ALA A 75 -3.95 -11.59 -2.69
C ALA A 75 -4.29 -11.95 -4.15
N GLU A 76 -5.38 -12.71 -4.36
CA GLU A 76 -5.80 -13.23 -5.66
C GLU A 76 -6.37 -12.15 -6.57
N GLU A 77 -6.69 -10.97 -6.03
CA GLU A 77 -7.16 -9.84 -6.83
C GLU A 77 -6.02 -9.17 -7.63
N PHE A 78 -4.76 -9.46 -7.29
CA PHE A 78 -3.60 -8.79 -7.86
C PHE A 78 -2.81 -9.71 -8.79
N ASP A 79 -2.63 -9.28 -10.03
CA ASP A 79 -1.68 -9.88 -10.95
C ASP A 79 -0.26 -9.36 -10.69
N PHE A 80 0.38 -9.92 -9.66
CA PHE A 80 1.75 -9.57 -9.32
C PHE A 80 2.75 -9.92 -10.42
N ALA A 81 2.49 -10.98 -11.21
CA ALA A 81 3.40 -11.38 -12.27
C ALA A 81 3.48 -10.30 -13.36
N ALA A 82 2.33 -9.78 -13.80
CA ALA A 82 2.28 -8.65 -14.72
C ALA A 82 2.91 -7.39 -14.10
N ALA A 83 2.59 -7.08 -12.84
CA ALA A 83 3.12 -5.88 -12.18
C ALA A 83 4.66 -5.87 -12.06
N LEU A 84 5.25 -7.04 -11.87
CA LEU A 84 6.70 -7.21 -11.68
C LEU A 84 7.47 -7.37 -12.99
N GLN A 85 6.80 -7.46 -14.14
CA GLN A 85 7.47 -7.68 -15.41
C GLN A 85 8.47 -6.55 -15.74
N GLY A 86 9.76 -6.89 -15.84
CA GLY A 86 10.83 -5.92 -16.08
C GLY A 86 11.12 -4.99 -14.90
N ALA A 87 10.55 -5.25 -13.72
CA ALA A 87 10.86 -4.49 -12.51
C ALA A 87 12.27 -4.83 -12.00
N SER A 88 13.05 -3.82 -11.63
CA SER A 88 14.39 -4.02 -11.06
C SER A 88 14.39 -4.15 -9.54
N LEU A 89 13.28 -3.79 -8.89
CA LEU A 89 13.13 -3.84 -7.43
C LEU A 89 11.65 -3.87 -7.05
N PHE A 90 11.28 -4.76 -6.13
CA PHE A 90 9.99 -4.77 -5.46
C PHE A 90 10.15 -4.17 -4.06
N HIS A 91 9.37 -3.15 -3.72
CA HIS A 91 9.39 -2.53 -2.40
C HIS A 91 8.06 -2.74 -1.69
N ILE A 92 8.09 -3.17 -0.43
CA ILE A 92 6.92 -3.35 0.40
C ILE A 92 7.18 -2.91 1.84
N SER A 93 6.18 -2.30 2.47
CA SER A 93 6.23 -1.87 3.87
C SER A 93 5.49 -2.84 4.79
N GLY A 94 5.99 -3.00 6.02
CA GLY A 94 5.37 -3.74 7.12
C GLY A 94 3.99 -3.23 7.50
N ILE A 95 3.60 -2.02 7.10
CA ILE A 95 2.22 -1.54 7.20
C ILE A 95 1.23 -2.51 6.55
N THR A 96 1.58 -3.10 5.41
CA THR A 96 0.69 -4.04 4.69
C THR A 96 0.40 -5.27 5.53
N ALA A 97 1.44 -5.87 6.12
CA ALA A 97 1.29 -7.01 7.04
C ALA A 97 0.55 -6.63 8.33
N ALA A 98 0.74 -5.38 8.80
CA ALA A 98 0.08 -4.87 10.00
C ALA A 98 -1.44 -4.71 9.86
N LEU A 99 -2.01 -4.80 8.65
CA LEU A 99 -3.46 -4.68 8.41
C LEU A 99 -4.26 -5.91 8.87
N GLY A 100 -3.60 -7.02 9.21
CA GLY A 100 -4.25 -8.26 9.65
C GLY A 100 -3.82 -9.48 8.84
N PRO A 101 -4.46 -10.64 9.06
CA PRO A 101 -4.13 -11.89 8.35
C PRO A 101 -4.16 -11.75 6.82
N GLY A 102 -5.19 -11.10 6.26
CA GLY A 102 -5.27 -10.85 4.82
C GLY A 102 -4.14 -9.95 4.30
N GLY A 103 -3.70 -8.98 5.10
CA GLY A 103 -2.54 -8.14 4.79
C GLY A 103 -1.22 -8.92 4.81
N VAL A 104 -1.07 -9.87 5.73
CA VAL A 104 0.08 -10.81 5.77
C VAL A 104 0.09 -11.69 4.51
N ASP A 105 -1.06 -12.24 4.13
CA ASP A 105 -1.17 -13.09 2.95
C ASP A 105 -0.87 -12.32 1.66
N LEU A 106 -1.38 -11.09 1.56
CA LEU A 106 -1.10 -10.16 0.48
C LEU A 106 0.40 -9.83 0.39
N ALA A 107 1.03 -9.48 1.52
CA ALA A 107 2.46 -9.20 1.57
C ALA A 107 3.30 -10.41 1.14
N ARG A 108 2.95 -11.61 1.63
CA ARG A 108 3.62 -12.86 1.26
C ARG A 108 3.45 -13.18 -0.22
N ALA A 109 2.26 -12.95 -0.78
CA ALA A 109 2.01 -13.17 -2.21
C ALA A 109 2.91 -12.29 -3.09
N GLY A 110 2.99 -10.99 -2.80
CA GLY A 110 3.88 -10.07 -3.50
C GLY A 110 5.35 -10.46 -3.39
N ILE A 111 5.81 -10.81 -2.18
CA ILE A 111 7.21 -11.26 -1.95
C ILE A 111 7.51 -12.56 -2.72
N ARG A 112 6.59 -13.53 -2.72
CA ARG A 112 6.76 -14.77 -3.47
C ARG A 112 6.83 -14.51 -4.98
N ALA A 113 5.96 -13.65 -5.50
CA ALA A 113 5.96 -13.28 -6.90
C ALA A 113 7.27 -12.57 -7.30
N ALA A 114 7.77 -11.65 -6.47
CA ALA A 114 9.05 -10.98 -6.70
C ALA A 114 10.22 -11.98 -6.74
N ARG A 115 10.28 -12.91 -5.78
CA ARG A 115 11.30 -13.97 -5.77
C ARG A 115 11.22 -14.87 -7.00
N ALA A 116 10.00 -15.27 -7.40
CA ALA A 116 9.80 -16.10 -8.59
C ALA A 116 10.23 -15.39 -9.88
N ALA A 117 10.06 -14.08 -9.97
CA ALA A 117 10.49 -13.25 -11.08
C ALA A 117 11.98 -12.85 -11.03
N GLY A 118 12.75 -13.29 -10.02
CA GLY A 118 14.14 -12.88 -9.83
C GLY A 118 14.31 -11.41 -9.45
N VAL A 119 13.24 -10.73 -9.01
CA VAL A 119 13.24 -9.33 -8.63
C VAL A 119 13.64 -9.20 -7.16
N PRO A 120 14.68 -8.41 -6.82
CA PRO A 120 15.07 -8.21 -5.44
C PRO A 120 13.96 -7.51 -4.63
N VAL A 121 13.89 -7.84 -3.33
CA VAL A 121 12.87 -7.32 -2.42
C VAL A 121 13.52 -6.33 -1.44
N SER A 122 13.01 -5.11 -1.41
CA SER A 122 13.25 -4.11 -0.37
C SER A 122 12.08 -4.11 0.61
N PHE A 123 12.38 -4.22 1.91
CA PHE A 123 11.37 -4.21 2.96
C PHE A 123 11.61 -3.08 3.93
N ASP A 124 10.59 -2.22 4.13
CA ASP A 124 10.57 -1.22 5.19
C ASP A 124 9.70 -1.73 6.35
N CYS A 125 10.30 -1.99 7.51
CA CYS A 125 9.58 -2.51 8.67
C CYS A 125 8.42 -1.60 9.11
N ASN A 126 8.57 -0.27 9.04
CA ASN A 126 7.60 0.76 9.44
C ASN A 126 6.68 0.32 10.59
N PHE A 127 7.28 0.01 11.75
CA PHE A 127 6.53 -0.53 12.88
C PHE A 127 5.52 0.49 13.40
N ARG A 128 4.25 0.06 13.52
CA ARG A 128 3.13 0.88 13.98
C ARG A 128 2.34 0.13 15.04
N GLU A 129 2.69 0.36 16.30
CA GLU A 129 2.11 -0.33 17.46
C GLU A 129 0.59 -0.41 17.43
N LYS A 130 -0.11 0.71 17.14
CA LYS A 130 -1.59 0.75 17.08
C LYS A 130 -2.19 -0.20 16.05
N LEU A 131 -1.49 -0.51 14.96
CA LEU A 131 -1.98 -1.41 13.92
C LEU A 131 -1.73 -2.86 14.28
N TRP A 132 -0.53 -3.16 14.77
CA TRP A 132 -0.18 -4.51 15.23
C TRP A 132 -1.01 -4.92 16.44
N GLY A 133 -1.33 -3.99 17.35
CA GLY A 133 -2.22 -4.22 18.48
C GLY A 133 -3.70 -4.33 18.15
N ALA A 134 -4.12 -4.03 16.91
CA ALA A 134 -5.54 -4.07 16.51
C ALA A 134 -6.05 -5.50 16.21
N TRP A 135 -5.18 -6.50 16.22
CA TRP A 135 -5.51 -7.91 15.98
C TRP A 135 -4.56 -8.82 16.75
N ALA A 136 -4.87 -10.13 16.79
CA ALA A 136 -4.05 -11.14 17.47
C ALA A 136 -2.74 -11.42 16.72
N SER A 137 -1.85 -10.43 16.67
CA SER A 137 -0.53 -10.53 16.07
C SER A 137 0.48 -11.01 17.12
N ASN A 138 1.44 -11.84 16.70
CA ASN A 138 2.68 -12.07 17.44
C ASN A 138 3.85 -11.52 16.61
N PRO A 139 4.12 -10.19 16.67
CA PRO A 139 5.17 -9.56 15.89
C PRO A 139 6.56 -9.73 16.53
N ARG A 140 6.68 -10.49 17.63
CA ARG A 140 7.94 -10.79 18.32
C ARG A 140 8.71 -11.93 17.65
#